data_AF-A0A937P381-F1
#
_entry.id   AF-A0A937P381-F1
#
_cell.length_a   1.000
_cell.length_b   1.000
_cell.length_c   1.000
_cell.angle_alpha   90.00
_cell.angle_beta   90.00
_cell.angle_gamma   90.00
#
_symmetry.space_group_name_H-M   'P 1'
#
loop_
_entity.id
_entity.type
_entity.pdbx_description
1 polymer ?
#
loop_
_entity_poly.entity_id
_entity_poly.type
_entity_poly.pdbx_seq_one_letter_code
_entity_poly.pdbx_strand_id
1 'polypeptide(L)' 'MKKVIKLLVVTAFLLAVPVFMMAQNPPHPNGGNAPGTGNTPVGGGAPIDGGLSIMLVLGAAYGSKKLYKAFK' A
#
# COMPACT_ATOMS: atom_id res chain seq x y z
N MET A 1 -27.11 -9.37 10.95
CA MET A 1 -26.32 -10.15 9.97
C MET A 1 -26.20 -9.46 8.61
N LYS A 2 -27.29 -9.13 7.90
CA LYS A 2 -27.23 -8.48 6.55
C LYS A 2 -26.44 -7.16 6.52
N LYS A 3 -26.51 -6.34 7.58
CA LYS A 3 -25.74 -5.08 7.69
C LYS A 3 -24.24 -5.30 7.86
N VAL A 4 -23.85 -6.30 8.65
CA VAL A 4 -22.44 -6.66 8.89
C VAL A 4 -21.81 -7.23 7.62
N ILE A 5 -22.55 -8.06 6.88
CA ILE A 5 -22.10 -8.60 5.59
C ILE A 5 -21.89 -7.46 4.58
N LYS A 6 -22.83 -6.51 4.47
CA LYS A 6 -22.65 -5.33 3.60
C LYS A 6 -21.42 -4.51 3.99
N LEU A 7 -21.20 -4.30 5.29
CA LEU A 7 -20.04 -3.57 5.78
C LEU A 7 -18.74 -4.27 5.37
N LEU A 8 -18.64 -5.58 5.61
CA LEU A 8 -17.45 -6.36 5.26
C LEU A 8 -17.14 -6.32 3.75
N VAL A 9 -18.17 -6.43 2.90
CA VAL A 9 -18.00 -6.35 1.44
C VAL A 9 -17.49 -4.98 1.01
N VAL A 10 -18.05 -3.89 1.55
CA VAL A 10 -17.63 -2.52 1.23
C VAL A 10 -16.19 -2.27 1.71
N THR A 11 -15.84 -2.72 2.92
CA THR A 11 -14.48 -2.60 3.46
C THR A 11 -13.48 -3.40 2.63
N ALA A 12 -13.81 -4.64 2.27
CA ALA A 12 -12.94 -5.46 1.42
C ALA A 12 -12.73 -4.83 0.04
N PHE A 13 -13.78 -4.27 -0.56
CA PHE A 13 -13.68 -3.56 -1.84
C PHE A 13 -12.75 -2.35 -1.75
N LEU A 14 -12.93 -1.49 -0.74
CA LEU A 14 -12.08 -0.30 -0.53
C LEU A 14 -10.61 -0.63 -0.31
N LEU A 15 -10.32 -1.74 0.39
CA LEU A 15 -8.95 -2.19 0.62
C LEU A 15 -8.31 -2.84 -0.61
N ALA A 16 -9.11 -3.38 -1.54
CA ALA A 16 -8.61 -4.00 -2.77
C ALA A 16 -8.26 -2.99 -3.86
N VAL A 17 -8.96 -1.85 -3.94
CA VAL A 17 -8.73 -0.78 -4.94
C VAL A 17 -7.25 -0.39 -5.09
N PRO A 18 -6.50 -0.05 -4.02
CA PRO A 18 -5.11 0.40 -4.16
C PRO A 18 -4.15 -0.68 -4.70
N VAL A 19 -4.51 -1.97 -4.62
CA VAL A 19 -3.70 -3.07 -5.17
C VAL A 19 -3.70 -3.05 -6.72
N PHE A 20 -4.78 -2.55 -7.32
CA PHE A 20 -4.94 -2.47 -8.76
C PHE A 20 -4.55 -1.11 -9.35
N MET A 21 -4.30 -0.10 -8.50
CA MET A 21 -3.88 1.22 -8.94
C MET A 21 -2.36 1.30 -9.03
N MET A 22 -1.84 1.09 -10.24
CA MET A 22 -0.42 1.32 -10.52
C MET A 22 -0.14 2.82 -10.63
N ALA A 23 0.95 3.28 -10.02
CA ALA A 23 1.39 4.67 -10.16
C ALA A 23 1.77 4.98 -11.62
N GLN A 24 1.39 6.16 -12.11
CA GLN A 24 1.82 6.64 -13.40
C GLN A 24 3.28 7.11 -13.31
N ASN A 25 4.06 6.88 -14.36
CA ASN A 25 5.42 7.41 -14.43
C ASN A 25 5.37 8.94 -14.36
N PRO A 26 6.28 9.59 -13.61
CA PRO A 26 6.31 11.04 -13.54
C PRO A 26 6.49 11.64 -14.95
N PRO A 27 5.89 12.82 -15.21
CA PRO A 27 6.07 13.50 -16.49
C PRO A 27 7.56 13.74 -16.75
N HIS A 28 7.98 13.58 -18.01
CA HIS A 28 9.38 13.72 -18.38
C HIS A 28 9.89 15.13 -18.02
N PRO A 29 10.99 15.26 -17.27
CA PRO A 29 11.58 16.57 -17.02
C PRO A 29 12.08 17.11 -18.38
N ASN A 30 11.51 18.22 -18.86
CA ASN A 30 11.76 18.87 -20.17
C ASN A 30 10.85 18.53 -21.37
N GLY A 31 9.69 17.89 -21.20
CA GLY A 31 8.73 17.76 -22.32
C GLY A 31 9.26 16.98 -23.54
N GLY A 32 10.30 16.16 -23.32
CA GLY A 32 10.83 15.22 -24.31
C GLY A 32 9.97 13.95 -24.39
N ASN A 33 10.08 13.24 -25.51
CA ASN A 33 9.41 11.96 -25.74
C ASN A 33 9.73 10.97 -24.60
N ALA A 34 8.75 10.10 -24.29
CA ALA A 34 8.89 9.08 -23.26
C ALA A 34 10.20 8.26 -23.48
N PRO A 35 10.91 7.90 -22.40
CA PRO A 35 12.12 7.11 -22.55
C PRO A 35 11.77 5.79 -23.23
N GLY A 36 12.42 5.48 -24.35
CA GLY A 36 12.29 4.19 -25.03
C GLY A 36 12.68 3.03 -24.10
N THR A 37 12.45 1.80 -24.55
CA THR A 37 12.64 0.52 -23.82
C THR A 37 14.07 0.22 -23.31
N GLY A 38 14.98 1.20 -23.34
CA GLY A 38 16.36 1.10 -22.85
C GLY A 38 16.82 2.25 -21.95
N ASN A 39 15.97 3.22 -21.61
CA ASN A 39 16.36 4.30 -20.69
C ASN A 39 16.06 3.92 -19.24
N THR A 40 16.97 4.31 -18.33
CA THR A 40 16.80 4.20 -16.88
C THR A 40 15.45 4.82 -16.46
N PRO A 41 14.61 4.11 -15.70
CA PRO A 41 13.34 4.66 -15.24
C PRO A 41 13.56 6.00 -14.54
N VAL A 42 13.05 7.09 -15.12
CA VAL A 42 13.00 8.40 -14.45
C VAL A 42 11.98 8.27 -13.31
N GLY A 43 12.49 8.13 -12.08
CA GLY A 43 11.66 7.86 -10.91
C GLY A 43 11.18 6.42 -10.83
N GLY A 44 12.10 5.45 -10.77
CA GLY A 44 11.80 4.13 -10.24
C GLY A 44 11.36 4.28 -8.78
N GLY A 45 10.10 3.94 -8.50
CA GLY A 45 9.42 4.17 -7.23
C GLY A 45 10.32 3.94 -6.03
N ALA A 46 10.50 4.98 -5.21
CA ALA A 46 11.18 4.86 -3.94
C ALA A 46 10.60 3.63 -3.20
N PRO A 47 11.43 2.70 -2.71
CA PRO A 47 10.93 1.46 -2.15
C PRO A 47 9.93 1.75 -1.03
N ILE A 48 8.64 1.42 -1.27
CA ILE A 48 7.57 1.51 -0.24
C ILE A 48 7.91 0.61 0.96
N ASP A 49 8.79 -0.37 0.74
CA ASP A 49 9.21 -1.39 1.71
C ASP A 49 9.75 -0.80 3.02
N GLY A 50 10.50 0.31 2.98
CA GLY A 50 11.10 0.88 4.19
C GLY A 50 10.07 1.36 5.22
N GLY A 51 9.00 2.03 4.77
CA GLY A 51 7.94 2.53 5.65
C GLY A 51 6.90 1.47 6.03
N LEU A 52 6.52 0.63 5.07
CA LEU A 52 5.52 -0.42 5.26
C LEU A 52 5.99 -1.45 6.28
N SER A 53 7.23 -1.91 6.16
CA SER A 53 7.80 -2.93 7.04
C SER A 53 7.85 -2.48 8.49
N ILE A 54 8.22 -1.21 8.75
CA ILE A 54 8.23 -0.62 10.09
C ILE A 54 6.81 -0.53 10.67
N MET A 55 5.84 -0.06 9.89
CA MET A 55 4.45 0.02 10.36
C MET A 55 3.87 -1.36 10.68
N LEU A 56 4.19 -2.37 9.89
CA LEU A 56 3.70 -3.74 10.08
C LEU A 56 4.29 -4.36 11.35
N VAL A 57 5.58 -4.17 11.59
CA VAL A 57 6.25 -4.60 12.84
C VAL A 57 5.65 -3.91 14.06
N LEU A 58 5.47 -2.58 14.02
CA LEU A 58 4.87 -1.83 15.13
C LEU A 58 3.42 -2.25 15.39
N GLY A 59 2.63 -2.45 14.33
CA GLY A 59 1.26 -2.93 14.41
C GLY A 59 1.16 -4.32 15.04
N ALA A 60 2.01 -5.25 14.61
CA ALA A 60 2.09 -6.59 15.18
C ALA A 60 2.50 -6.54 16.67
N ALA A 61 3.55 -5.80 17.01
CA ALA A 61 4.03 -5.66 18.38
C ALA A 61 2.95 -5.09 19.32
N TYR A 62 2.26 -4.03 18.90
CA TYR A 62 1.17 -3.45 19.68
C TYR A 62 -0.02 -4.39 19.80
N GLY A 63 -0.41 -5.04 18.71
CA GLY A 63 -1.49 -6.03 18.68
C GLY A 63 -1.24 -7.18 19.64
N SER A 64 -0.04 -7.78 19.59
CA SER A 64 0.36 -8.86 20.50
C SER A 64 0.39 -8.42 21.97
N LYS A 65 0.90 -7.21 22.26
CA LYS A 65 0.90 -6.67 23.64
C LYS A 65 -0.53 -6.48 24.18
N LYS A 66 -1.45 -5.99 23.35
CA LYS A 66 -2.85 -5.80 23.74
C LYS A 66 -3.55 -7.14 23.96
N LEU A 67 -3.29 -8.12 23.10
CA LEU A 67 -3.84 -9.47 23.23
C LEU A 67 -3.36 -10.13 24.52
N TYR A 68 -2.06 -10.06 24.81
CA TYR A 68 -1.48 -10.60 26.03
C TYR A 68 -2.14 -10.02 27.30
N LYS A 69 -2.33 -8.70 27.37
CA LYS A 69 -3.02 -8.03 28.48
C LYS A 69 -4.52 -8.34 28.58
N ALA A 70 -5.15 -8.78 27.50
CA ALA A 70 -6.56 -9.15 27.51
C ALA A 70 -6.78 -10.57 28.04
N PHE A 71 -5.79 -11.45 27.86
CA PHE A 71 -5.82 -12.85 28.32
C PHE A 71 -5.07 -13.09 29.63
N LYS A 72 -4.41 -12.08 30.17
CA LYS A 72 -3.73 -12.12 31.47
C LYS A 72 -4.32 -11.10 32.40
#